data_AF-A0A1I8ADD8-F1
#
_entry.id   AF-A0A1I8ADD8-F1
#
_cell.length_a   1.000
_cell.length_b   1.000
_cell.length_c   1.000
_cell.angle_alpha   90.00
_cell.angle_beta   90.00
_cell.angle_gamma   90.00
#
_symmetry.space_group_name_H-M   'P 1'
#
loop_
_entity.id
_entity.type
_entity.pdbx_description
1 polymer ?
#
loop_
_entity_poly.entity_id
_entity_poly.type
_entity_poly.pdbx_seq_one_letter_code
_entity_poly.pdbx_strand_id
1 'polypeptide(L)'
;AAVVHGSDLRDMTEDQLNDVIHNHTEIVFARTSPQQKLMIVEGFQRQGHIVAVTGDGVNDSPALKRADIGLAMGIAGSDVSKQAADMILLDDNFASIVTGIEEGRLIFDNLKKSIA
;
A
#
# COMPACT_ATOMS: atom_id res chain seq x y z
N ALA A 1 -10.87 -12.38 10.01
CA ALA A 1 -9.69 -12.61 9.16
C ALA A 1 -10.01 -13.46 7.94
N ALA A 2 -9.39 -13.18 6.80
CA ALA A 2 -9.39 -13.99 5.59
C ALA A 2 -7.96 -14.16 5.06
N VAL A 3 -7.67 -15.32 4.47
CA VAL A 3 -6.41 -15.61 3.78
C VAL A 3 -6.74 -15.97 2.34
N VAL A 4 -6.17 -15.25 1.37
CA VAL A 4 -6.41 -15.46 -0.06
C VAL A 4 -5.08 -15.79 -0.72
N HIS A 5 -4.98 -16.96 -1.35
CA HIS A 5 -3.80 -17.33 -2.10
C HIS A 5 -3.81 -16.71 -3.50
N GLY A 6 -2.63 -16.45 -4.05
CA GLY A 6 -2.48 -15.94 -5.41
C GLY A 6 -3.02 -16.89 -6.49
N SER A 7 -3.16 -18.19 -6.20
CA SER A 7 -3.90 -19.12 -7.07
C SER A 7 -5.37 -18.71 -7.17
N ASP A 8 -6.00 -18.47 -6.03
CA ASP A 8 -7.43 -18.20 -5.93
C ASP A 8 -7.74 -16.80 -6.47
N LEU A 9 -6.87 -15.84 -6.15
CA LEU A 9 -6.96 -14.47 -6.66
C LEU A 9 -6.89 -14.38 -8.19
N ARG A 10 -6.26 -15.35 -8.86
CA ARG A 10 -6.20 -15.39 -10.33
C ARG A 10 -7.56 -15.67 -10.95
N ASP A 11 -8.36 -16.50 -10.27
CA ASP A 11 -9.66 -16.95 -10.75
C ASP A 11 -10.80 -16.08 -10.20
N MET A 12 -10.50 -15.15 -9.28
CA MET A 12 -11.44 -14.18 -8.75
C MET A 12 -11.77 -13.08 -9.77
N THR A 13 -13.05 -12.78 -9.88
CA THR A 13 -13.55 -11.56 -10.53
C THR A 13 -13.33 -10.33 -9.63
N GLU A 14 -13.42 -9.13 -10.21
CA GLU A 14 -13.31 -7.89 -9.44
C GLU A 14 -14.35 -7.80 -8.33
N ASP A 15 -15.59 -8.23 -8.59
CA ASP A 15 -16.67 -8.22 -7.60
C ASP A 15 -16.37 -9.16 -6.42
N GLN A 16 -15.82 -10.35 -6.69
CA GLN A 16 -15.42 -11.28 -5.63
C GLN A 16 -14.28 -10.72 -4.77
N LEU A 17 -13.30 -10.04 -5.39
CA LEU A 17 -12.25 -9.37 -4.64
C LEU A 17 -12.83 -8.21 -3.82
N ASN A 18 -13.79 -7.45 -4.37
CA ASN A 18 -14.45 -6.37 -3.66
C ASN A 18 -15.21 -6.88 -2.43
N ASP A 19 -15.92 -8.00 -2.57
CA ASP A 19 -16.64 -8.67 -1.48
C ASP A 19 -15.68 -9.11 -0.38
N VAL A 20 -14.51 -9.66 -0.73
CA VAL A 20 -13.48 -10.04 0.25
C VAL A 20 -12.99 -8.82 1.03
N ILE A 21 -12.69 -7.72 0.32
CA ILE A 21 -12.23 -6.47 0.92
C ILE A 21 -13.29 -5.86 1.84
N HIS A 22 -14.57 -5.89 1.44
CA HIS A 22 -15.65 -5.29 2.20
C HIS A 22 -16.02 -6.10 3.46
N ASN A 23 -16.05 -7.43 3.34
CA ASN A 23 -16.59 -8.31 4.40
C ASN A 23 -15.52 -8.75 5.43
N HIS A 24 -14.24 -8.45 5.21
CA HIS A 24 -13.16 -8.86 6.10
C HIS A 24 -12.28 -7.67 6.51
N THR A 25 -12.20 -7.42 7.81
CA THR A 25 -11.35 -6.35 8.37
C THR A 25 -9.86 -6.71 8.45
N GLU A 26 -9.54 -8.00 8.38
CA GLU A 26 -8.17 -8.52 8.44
C GLU A 26 -7.97 -9.47 7.27
N ILE A 27 -7.06 -9.13 6.36
CA ILE A 27 -6.88 -9.89 5.11
C ILE A 27 -5.38 -10.13 4.88
N VAL A 28 -5.03 -11.36 4.54
CA VAL A 28 -3.67 -11.73 4.12
C VAL A 28 -3.73 -12.28 2.71
N PHE A 29 -3.10 -11.58 1.76
CA PHE A 29 -2.87 -12.09 0.42
C PHE A 29 -1.51 -12.79 0.36
N ALA A 30 -1.51 -14.09 0.12
CA ALA A 30 -0.31 -14.91 0.15
C ALA A 30 0.07 -15.44 -1.23
N ARG A 31 1.37 -15.63 -1.48
CA ARG A 31 1.89 -16.20 -2.75
C ARG A 31 1.44 -15.43 -4.01
N THR A 32 1.37 -14.11 -3.92
CA THR A 32 0.93 -13.23 -5.02
C THR A 32 2.06 -12.88 -5.98
N SER A 33 1.75 -12.75 -7.28
CA SER A 33 2.65 -12.15 -8.26
C SER A 33 2.74 -10.61 -8.14
N PRO A 34 3.74 -9.95 -8.74
CA PRO A 34 3.80 -8.49 -8.80
C PRO A 34 2.53 -7.84 -9.38
N GLN A 35 1.96 -8.42 -10.44
CA GLN A 35 0.72 -7.94 -11.06
C GLN A 35 -0.48 -8.09 -10.13
N GLN A 36 -0.51 -9.15 -9.32
CA GLN A 36 -1.56 -9.35 -8.33
C GLN A 36 -1.48 -8.34 -7.19
N LYS A 37 -0.28 -7.94 -6.75
CA LYS A 37 -0.12 -6.85 -5.78
C LYS A 37 -0.70 -5.54 -6.30
N LEU A 38 -0.46 -5.23 -7.58
CA LEU A 38 -1.07 -4.09 -8.25
C LEU A 38 -2.61 -4.17 -8.25
N MET A 39 -3.19 -5.32 -8.64
CA MET A 39 -4.65 -5.50 -8.63
C MET A 39 -5.26 -5.35 -7.23
N ILE A 40 -4.56 -5.80 -6.18
CA ILE A 40 -5.01 -5.62 -4.80
C ILE A 40 -5.07 -4.14 -4.44
N VAL A 41 -4.03 -3.37 -4.75
CA VAL A 41 -3.99 -1.91 -4.51
C VAL A 41 -5.16 -1.22 -5.23
N GLU A 42 -5.36 -1.54 -6.51
CA GLU A 42 -6.47 -0.99 -7.29
C GLU A 42 -7.85 -1.40 -6.72
N GLY A 43 -7.98 -2.61 -6.19
CA GLY A 43 -9.18 -3.08 -5.52
C GLY A 43 -9.56 -2.21 -4.32
N PHE A 44 -8.60 -1.92 -3.43
CA PHE A 44 -8.84 -1.02 -2.30
C PHE A 44 -9.12 0.42 -2.75
N GLN A 45 -8.39 0.92 -3.76
CA GLN A 45 -8.61 2.27 -4.31
C GLN A 45 -10.00 2.42 -4.94
N ARG A 46 -10.50 1.40 -5.65
CA ARG A 46 -11.86 1.38 -6.22
C ARG A 46 -12.95 1.50 -5.15
N GLN A 47 -12.68 1.05 -3.93
CA GLN A 47 -13.60 1.22 -2.79
C GLN A 47 -13.50 2.61 -2.12
N GLY A 48 -12.69 3.50 -2.67
CA GLY A 48 -12.51 4.86 -2.16
C GLY A 48 -11.54 4.97 -0.99
N HIS A 49 -10.75 3.94 -0.72
CA HIS A 49 -9.68 4.01 0.27
C HIS A 49 -8.46 4.74 -0.29
N ILE A 50 -7.78 5.52 0.56
CA ILE A 50 -6.42 6.01 0.30
C ILE A 50 -5.45 4.91 0.72
N VAL A 51 -4.64 4.43 -0.21
CA VAL A 51 -3.80 3.24 -0.05
C VAL A 51 -2.33 3.64 0.00
N ALA A 52 -1.68 3.27 1.11
CA ALA A 52 -0.22 3.29 1.23
C ALA A 52 0.34 1.88 1.00
N VAL A 53 1.44 1.77 0.25
CA VAL A 53 2.16 0.50 0.05
C VAL A 53 3.57 0.63 0.57
N THR A 54 4.01 -0.33 1.39
CA THR A 54 5.39 -0.44 1.86
C THR A 54 6.04 -1.67 1.24
N GLY A 55 7.22 -1.53 0.64
CA GLY A 55 7.93 -2.65 0.03
C GLY A 55 9.41 -2.36 -0.19
N ASP A 56 10.18 -3.42 -0.39
CA ASP A 56 11.64 -3.39 -0.55
C ASP A 56 12.10 -4.09 -1.84
N GLY A 57 11.26 -4.96 -2.41
CA GLY A 57 11.60 -5.74 -3.60
C GLY A 57 11.25 -5.06 -4.92
N VAL A 58 11.92 -5.48 -5.98
CA VAL A 58 11.56 -5.14 -7.38
C VAL A 58 10.12 -5.60 -7.71
N ASN A 59 9.65 -6.65 -7.02
CA ASN A 59 8.30 -7.17 -7.13
C ASN A 59 7.23 -6.19 -6.62
N ASP A 60 7.60 -5.24 -5.77
CA ASP A 60 6.68 -4.27 -5.18
C ASP A 60 6.58 -2.99 -6.00
N SER A 61 7.54 -2.74 -6.90
CA SER A 61 7.61 -1.51 -7.69
C SER A 61 6.31 -1.14 -8.42
N PRO A 62 5.56 -2.06 -9.07
CA PRO A 62 4.28 -1.70 -9.67
C PRO A 62 3.24 -1.24 -8.64
N ALA A 63 3.16 -1.92 -7.50
CA ALA A 63 2.21 -1.60 -6.44
C ALA A 63 2.60 -0.30 -5.71
N LEU A 64 3.89 -0.10 -5.43
CA LEU A 64 4.45 1.13 -4.88
C LEU A 64 4.10 2.33 -5.76
N LYS A 65 4.23 2.18 -7.08
CA LYS A 65 3.97 3.27 -8.01
C LYS A 65 2.48 3.59 -8.18
N ARG A 66 1.61 2.60 -7.97
CA ARG A 66 0.15 2.75 -8.10
C ARG A 66 -0.52 3.29 -6.83
N ALA A 67 0.07 3.00 -5.68
CA ALA A 67 -0.40 3.47 -4.39
C ALA A 67 -0.55 5.00 -4.38
N ASP A 68 -1.41 5.51 -3.50
CA ASP A 68 -1.51 6.95 -3.26
C ASP A 68 -0.25 7.49 -2.58
N ILE A 69 0.45 6.62 -1.83
CA ILE A 69 1.79 6.85 -1.33
C ILE A 69 2.59 5.52 -1.30
N GLY A 70 3.68 5.46 -2.04
CA GLY A 70 4.65 4.37 -2.00
C GLY A 70 5.78 4.64 -0.98
N LEU A 71 6.09 3.65 -0.13
CA LEU A 71 7.12 3.71 0.90
C LEU A 71 8.17 2.62 0.63
N ALA A 72 9.43 3.01 0.44
CA ALA A 72 10.55 2.09 0.25
C ALA A 72 11.54 2.11 1.43
N MET A 73 12.18 0.96 1.65
CA MET A 73 13.25 0.81 2.65
C MET A 73 14.57 1.39 2.11
N GLY A 74 15.26 2.20 2.90
CA GLY A 74 16.50 2.88 2.52
C GLY A 74 17.72 1.95 2.44
N ILE A 75 17.79 0.94 3.30
CA ILE A 75 18.91 -0.01 3.36
C ILE A 75 18.54 -1.29 2.62
N ALA A 76 17.46 -1.98 3.03
CA ALA A 76 17.03 -3.24 2.45
C ALA A 76 16.37 -3.10 1.06
N GLY A 77 15.87 -1.91 0.73
CA GLY A 77 15.16 -1.69 -0.53
C GLY A 77 16.08 -1.75 -1.74
N SER A 78 15.62 -2.44 -2.78
CA SER A 78 16.22 -2.41 -4.11
C SER A 78 16.13 -1.01 -4.74
N ASP A 79 17.07 -0.66 -5.62
CA ASP A 79 17.06 0.64 -6.30
C ASP A 79 15.75 0.88 -7.07
N VAL A 80 15.19 -0.18 -7.66
CA VAL A 80 13.91 -0.11 -8.38
C VAL A 80 12.73 0.16 -7.45
N SER A 81 12.74 -0.38 -6.22
CA SER A 81 11.71 -0.06 -5.22
C SER A 81 11.82 1.40 -4.73
N LYS A 82 13.04 1.89 -4.47
CA LYS A 82 13.31 3.26 -4.04
C LYS A 82 12.93 4.29 -5.09
N GLN A 83 13.17 4.00 -6.37
CA GLN A 83 12.77 4.87 -7.48
C GLN A 83 11.26 4.86 -7.75
N ALA A 84 10.58 3.76 -7.42
CA ALA A 84 9.13 3.66 -7.60
C ALA A 84 8.34 4.32 -6.46
N ALA A 85 8.90 4.38 -5.26
CA ALA A 85 8.28 4.96 -4.07
C ALA A 85 8.34 6.50 -4.05
N ASP A 86 7.41 7.10 -3.31
CA ASP A 86 7.34 8.55 -3.07
C ASP A 86 8.09 8.96 -1.81
N MET A 87 8.25 8.03 -0.85
CA MET A 87 8.96 8.23 0.40
C MET A 87 9.94 7.07 0.67
N ILE A 88 11.13 7.42 1.18
CA ILE A 88 12.18 6.45 1.53
C ILE A 88 12.48 6.53 3.02
N LEU A 89 12.41 5.38 3.71
CA LEU A 89 12.79 5.24 5.12
C LEU A 89 14.30 4.98 5.22
N LEU A 90 15.08 6.04 5.41
CA LEU A 90 16.56 5.96 5.36
C LEU A 90 17.18 5.01 6.39
N ASP A 91 16.51 4.80 7.53
CA ASP A 91 16.97 3.99 8.66
C ASP A 91 16.30 2.60 8.73
N ASP A 92 15.47 2.25 7.75
CA ASP A 92 14.65 1.03 7.72
C ASP A 92 13.72 0.86 8.95
N ASN A 93 13.42 1.94 9.65
CA ASN A 93 12.54 1.89 10.81
C ASN A 93 11.07 2.04 10.41
N PHE A 94 10.32 0.93 10.43
CA PHE A 94 8.88 0.93 10.16
C PHE A 94 8.08 1.84 11.12
N ALA A 95 8.58 2.13 12.33
CA ALA A 95 7.91 3.04 13.26
C ALA A 95 7.78 4.46 12.70
N SER A 96 8.66 4.87 11.77
CA SER A 96 8.60 6.17 11.08
C SER A 96 7.29 6.37 10.30
N ILE A 97 6.59 5.29 9.92
CA ILE A 97 5.26 5.37 9.29
C ILE A 97 4.22 5.91 10.28
N VAL A 98 4.29 5.50 11.54
CA VAL A 98 3.38 5.99 12.59
C VAL A 98 3.57 7.50 12.77
N THR A 99 4.83 7.93 12.88
CA THR A 99 5.19 9.35 12.94
C THR A 99 4.71 10.10 11.69
N GLY A 100 4.90 9.54 10.50
CA GLY A 100 4.46 10.14 9.24
C GLY A 100 2.93 10.33 9.17
N ILE A 101 2.15 9.38 9.69
CA ILE A 101 0.69 9.49 9.77
C ILE A 101 0.27 10.60 10.74
N GLU A 102 0.92 10.69 11.91
CA GLU A 102 0.66 11.74 12.91
C GLU A 102 0.93 13.13 12.33
N GLU A 103 2.12 13.34 11.77
CA GLU A 103 2.54 14.61 11.17
C GLU A 103 1.68 14.98 9.95
N GLY A 104 1.31 14.00 9.11
CA GLY A 104 0.43 14.20 7.96
C GLY A 104 -0.96 14.68 8.35
N ARG A 105 -1.51 14.19 9.46
CA ARG A 105 -2.81 14.67 9.99
C ARG A 105 -2.67 16.06 10.61
N LEU A 106 -1.60 16.28 11.37
CA LEU A 106 -1.32 17.58 12.02
C LEU A 106 -1.20 18.71 10.99
N ILE A 107 -0.43 18.49 9.91
CA ILE A 107 -0.25 19.51 8.87
C ILE A 107 -1.57 19.82 8.15
N PHE A 108 -2.40 18.80 7.89
CA PHE A 108 -3.70 19.01 7.24
C PHE A 108 -4.64 19.89 8.07
N ASP A 109 -4.70 19.66 9.39
CA ASP A 109 -5.49 20.49 10.29
C ASP A 109 -4.95 21.93 10.40
N ASN A 110 -3.62 22.10 10.38
CA ASN A 110 -2.99 23.41 10.36
C ASN A 110 -3.25 24.17 9.05
N LEU A 111 -3.24 23.48 7.91
CA LEU A 111 -3.57 24.06 6.62
C LEU A 111 -5.02 24.58 6.58
N LYS A 112 -5.98 23.81 7.11
CA LYS A 112 -7.37 24.28 7.23
C LYS A 112 -7.50 25.57 8.05
N LYS A 113 -6.79 25.66 9.18
CA LYS A 113 -6.78 26.85 10.04
C LYS A 113 -6.10 28.06 9.40
N SER A 114 -5.11 27.84 8.55
CA SER A 114 -4.36 28.92 7.89
C SER A 114 -5.08 29.50 6.67
N ILE A 115 -5.99 28.73 6.05
CA ILE A 115 -6.75 29.15 4.87
C ILE A 115 -8.11 29.76 5.27
N ALA A 116 -8.70 29.31 6.39
CA ALA A 116 -9.92 29.85 6.98
C ALA A 116 -9.68 31.18 7.70
#